data_AF-A0A839VFD5-F1
#
_entry.id   AF-A0A839VFD5-F1
#
_cell.length_a   1.000
_cell.length_b   1.000
_cell.length_c   1.000
_cell.angle_alpha   90.00
_cell.angle_beta   90.00
_cell.angle_gamma   90.00
#
_symmetry.space_group_name_H-M   'P 1'
#
loop_
_entity.id
_entity.type
_entity.pdbx_description
1 polymer ?
#
loop_
_entity_poly.entity_id
_entity_poly.type
_entity_poly.pdbx_seq_one_letter_code
_entity_poly.pdbx_strand_id
1 'polypeptide(L)'
;MSTKLTDLQNAILAYIHENNDAHNWVPIEPDAFDGRSLHELEKDCRGLESQGLLDVEHPATSLYAITPGGHRREIKNGNDWLLCAITVDGIQAVEAD
;
A
#
# COMPACT_ATOMS: atom_id res chain seq x y z
N MET A 1 -2.64 17.50 15.43
CA MET A 1 -4.03 17.15 15.05
C MET A 1 -3.96 15.74 14.50
N SER A 2 -4.60 14.77 15.16
CA SER A 2 -4.69 13.40 14.62
C SER A 2 -5.77 13.43 13.54
N THR A 3 -5.37 13.43 12.26
CA THR A 3 -6.33 13.29 11.17
C THR A 3 -6.89 11.89 11.28
N LYS A 4 -8.21 11.77 11.46
CA LYS A 4 -8.84 10.45 11.51
C LYS A 4 -8.74 9.83 10.11
N LEU A 5 -8.11 8.67 10.00
CA LEU A 5 -8.01 7.91 8.76
C LEU A 5 -9.41 7.46 8.31
N THR A 6 -9.59 7.33 7.00
CA THR A 6 -10.82 6.76 6.43
C THR A 6 -10.81 5.24 6.56
N ASP A 7 -11.99 4.60 6.48
CA ASP A 7 -12.09 3.13 6.52
C ASP A 7 -11.25 2.47 5.41
N LEU A 8 -11.18 3.09 4.22
CA LEU A 8 -10.35 2.62 3.12
C LEU A 8 -8.85 2.77 3.40
N GLN A 9 -8.44 3.89 3.99
CA GLN A 9 -7.05 4.10 4.39
C GLN A 9 -6.60 3.10 5.45
N ASN A 10 -7.45 2.82 6.45
CA ASN A 10 -7.22 1.78 7.44
C ASN A 10 -7.12 0.40 6.78
N ALA A 11 -8.02 0.08 5.84
CA ALA A 11 -7.98 -1.19 5.10
C ALA A 11 -6.69 -1.33 4.26
N ILE A 12 -6.21 -0.26 3.63
CA ILE A 12 -4.96 -0.28 2.86
C ILE A 12 -3.75 -0.54 3.78
N LEU A 13 -3.67 0.16 4.92
CA LEU A 13 -2.59 -0.05 5.88
C LEU A 13 -2.59 -1.48 6.43
N ALA A 14 -3.75 -1.99 6.82
CA ALA A 14 -3.90 -3.36 7.30
C ALA A 14 -3.50 -4.38 6.22
N TYR A 15 -3.95 -4.18 4.97
CA TYR A 15 -3.56 -5.04 3.85
C TYR A 15 -2.04 -5.08 3.66
N ILE A 16 -1.35 -3.94 3.67
CA ILE A 16 0.10 -3.92 3.48
C ILE A 16 0.80 -4.58 4.67
N HIS A 17 0.35 -4.30 5.90
CA HIS A 17 0.92 -4.87 7.12
C HIS A 17 0.79 -6.41 7.16
N GLU A 18 -0.39 -6.96 6.91
CA GLU A 18 -0.63 -8.41 6.87
C GLU A 18 0.24 -9.14 5.84
N ASN A 19 0.61 -8.43 4.77
CA ASN A 19 1.37 -9.00 3.66
C ASN A 19 2.87 -8.70 3.74
N ASN A 20 3.30 -7.78 4.60
CA ASN A 20 4.72 -7.48 4.81
C ASN A 20 5.07 -6.55 5.99
N ASP A 21 5.82 -7.07 6.97
CA ASP A 21 6.34 -6.28 8.10
C ASP A 21 7.71 -5.61 7.86
N ALA A 22 8.37 -5.89 6.73
CA ALA A 22 9.78 -5.54 6.51
C ALA A 22 10.00 -4.34 5.55
N HIS A 23 9.05 -3.41 5.45
CA HIS A 23 9.12 -2.25 4.52
C HIS A 23 9.41 -2.69 3.07
N ASN A 24 8.76 -3.75 2.61
CA ASN A 24 8.86 -4.21 1.23
C ASN A 24 7.73 -3.62 0.38
N TRP A 25 7.98 -3.50 -0.93
CA TRP A 25 6.96 -3.13 -1.89
C TRP A 25 5.88 -4.19 -2.03
N VAL A 26 4.68 -3.89 -1.53
CA VAL A 26 3.47 -4.70 -1.67
C VAL A 26 2.62 -4.12 -2.80
N PRO A 27 2.17 -4.94 -3.76
CA PRO A 27 1.28 -4.47 -4.80
C PRO A 27 -0.13 -4.28 -4.26
N ILE A 28 -0.73 -3.13 -4.56
CA ILE A 28 -2.13 -2.87 -4.24
C ILE A 28 -2.99 -3.45 -5.35
N GLU A 29 -3.73 -4.51 -5.01
CA GLU A 29 -4.58 -5.23 -5.95
C GLU A 29 -6.04 -4.76 -5.82
N PRO A 30 -6.66 -4.16 -6.85
CA PRO A 30 -8.06 -3.73 -6.85
C PRO A 30 -9.07 -4.72 -6.26
N ASP A 31 -8.87 -6.02 -6.55
CA ASP A 31 -9.75 -7.09 -6.09
C ASP A 31 -9.76 -7.26 -4.56
N ALA A 32 -8.69 -6.84 -3.87
CA ALA A 32 -8.64 -6.84 -2.41
C ALA A 32 -9.48 -5.71 -1.78
N PHE A 33 -9.94 -4.74 -2.58
CA PHE A 33 -10.66 -3.55 -2.15
C PHE A 33 -11.99 -3.39 -2.89
N ASP A 34 -12.77 -4.46 -3.00
CA ASP A 34 -14.09 -4.50 -3.66
C ASP A 34 -14.08 -4.10 -5.15
N GLY A 35 -12.94 -4.30 -5.84
CA GLY A 35 -12.79 -3.94 -7.26
C GLY A 35 -12.70 -2.43 -7.51
N ARG A 36 -12.32 -1.64 -6.50
CA ARG A 36 -12.05 -0.20 -6.66
C ARG A 36 -11.01 0.06 -7.74
N SER A 37 -11.11 1.20 -8.42
CA SER A 37 -10.16 1.52 -9.47
C SER A 37 -8.76 1.79 -8.91
N LEU A 38 -7.72 1.46 -9.69
CA LEU A 38 -6.33 1.73 -9.29
C LEU A 38 -6.09 3.22 -9.01
N HIS A 39 -6.78 4.10 -9.72
CA HIS A 39 -6.70 5.55 -9.53
C HIS A 39 -7.28 6.01 -8.18
N GLU A 40 -8.40 5.43 -7.74
CA GLU A 40 -8.96 5.72 -6.42
C GLU A 40 -8.02 5.24 -5.31
N LEU A 41 -7.51 4.01 -5.45
CA LEU A 41 -6.56 3.45 -4.50
C LEU A 41 -5.26 4.26 -4.44
N GLU A 42 -4.75 4.70 -5.59
CA GLU A 42 -3.57 5.57 -5.66
C GLU A 42 -3.79 6.87 -4.87
N LYS A 43 -4.95 7.51 -5.02
CA LYS A 43 -5.28 8.75 -4.31
C LYS A 43 -5.23 8.56 -2.79
N ASP A 44 -5.81 7.47 -2.28
CA ASP A 44 -5.80 7.17 -0.85
C ASP A 44 -4.40 6.80 -0.35
N CYS A 45 -3.62 6.03 -1.13
CA CYS A 45 -2.22 5.71 -0.83
C CYS A 45 -1.35 6.97 -0.77
N ARG A 46 -1.51 7.91 -1.71
CA ARG A 46 -0.82 9.22 -1.68
C ARG A 46 -1.25 10.08 -0.49
N GLY A 47 -2.51 9.97 -0.09
CA GLY A 47 -3.00 10.58 1.16
C GLY A 47 -2.27 10.04 2.39
N LEU A 48 -2.05 8.73 2.47
CA LEU A 48 -1.27 8.10 3.54
C LEU A 48 0.22 8.47 3.47
N GLU A 49 0.80 8.55 2.27
CA GLU A 49 2.19 8.98 2.05
C GLU A 49 2.44 10.41 2.54
N SER A 50 1.52 11.33 2.25
CA SER A 50 1.61 12.71 2.75
C SER A 50 1.55 12.82 4.28
N GLN A 51 1.03 11.79 4.95
CA GLN A 51 0.97 11.67 6.41
C GLN A 51 2.16 10.90 6.99
N GLY A 52 3.07 10.40 6.14
CA GLY A 52 4.25 9.63 6.55
C GLY A 52 3.97 8.16 6.87
N LEU A 53 2.77 7.64 6.55
CA LEU A 53 2.35 6.30 6.95
C LEU A 53 2.70 5.22 5.90
N LEU A 54 2.89 5.62 4.65
CA LEU A 54 3.26 4.75 3.53
C LEU A 54 4.29 5.42 2.63
N ASP A 55 5.08 4.63 1.90
CA ASP A 55 5.74 5.06 0.67
C ASP A 55 4.96 4.52 -0.53
N VAL A 56 4.88 5.30 -1.62
CA VAL A 56 4.12 4.92 -2.83
C VAL A 56 4.96 5.01 -4.09
N GLU A 57 5.05 3.90 -4.82
CA GLU A 57 5.69 3.81 -6.13
C GLU A 57 4.63 3.58 -7.22
N HIS A 58 4.25 4.66 -7.92
CA HIS A 58 3.40 4.60 -9.11
C HIS A 58 3.77 5.73 -10.09
N PRO A 59 4.03 5.42 -11.38
CA PRO A 59 4.19 4.07 -11.94
C PRO A 59 5.38 3.35 -11.30
N ALA A 60 5.29 2.02 -11.15
CA ALA A 60 6.33 1.24 -10.51
C ALA A 60 7.64 1.25 -11.33
N THR A 61 8.76 1.56 -10.67
CA THR A 61 10.11 1.44 -11.26
C THR A 61 10.85 0.22 -10.76
N SER A 62 10.37 -0.39 -9.68
CA SER A 62 10.86 -1.66 -9.16
C SER A 62 10.74 -2.79 -10.20
N LEU A 63 11.74 -3.68 -10.23
CA LEU A 63 11.71 -4.88 -11.07
C LEU A 63 10.79 -5.97 -10.51
N TYR A 64 10.60 -5.96 -9.18
CA TYR A 64 9.82 -6.97 -8.46
C TYR A 64 9.01 -6.33 -7.34
N ALA A 65 7.83 -6.90 -7.09
CA ALA A 65 7.03 -6.67 -5.89
C ALA A 65 6.95 -7.95 -5.05
N ILE A 66 6.65 -7.81 -3.76
CA ILE A 66 6.33 -8.92 -2.87
C ILE A 66 4.81 -9.00 -2.74
N THR A 67 4.21 -10.05 -3.30
CA THR A 67 2.78 -10.29 -3.19
C THR A 67 2.42 -10.82 -1.81
N PRO A 68 1.12 -10.80 -1.46
CA PRO A 68 0.58 -11.63 -0.40
C PRO A 68 1.15 -13.05 -0.40
N GLY A 69 1.55 -13.55 0.77
CA GLY A 69 2.22 -14.85 0.94
C GLY A 69 3.74 -14.84 0.71
N GLY A 70 4.36 -13.68 0.47
CA GLY A 70 5.82 -13.51 0.41
C GLY A 70 6.46 -13.90 -0.93
N HIS A 71 5.67 -14.06 -1.99
CA HIS A 71 6.17 -14.40 -3.31
C HIS A 71 6.66 -13.17 -4.07
N ARG A 72 7.75 -13.32 -4.84
CA ARG A 72 8.24 -12.27 -5.75
C ARG A 72 7.47 -12.33 -7.06
N ARG A 73 6.94 -11.20 -7.50
CA ARG A 73 6.29 -11.03 -8.81
C ARG A 73 7.04 -10.01 -9.64
N GLU A 74 7.35 -10.38 -10.88
CA GLU A 74 8.04 -9.52 -11.85
C GLU A 74 7.09 -8.43 -12.36
N ILE A 75 7.60 -7.20 -12.43
CA ILE A 75 6.87 -6.04 -12.97
C ILE A 75 7.29 -5.82 -14.42
N LYS A 76 6.36 -6.07 -15.34
CA LYS A 76 6.60 -5.95 -16.79
C LYS A 76 6.19 -4.60 -17.38
N ASN A 77 5.21 -3.93 -16.76
CA ASN A 77 4.73 -2.62 -17.15
C ASN A 77 4.40 -1.82 -15.90
N GLY A 78 5.25 -0.87 -15.51
CA GLY A 78 5.11 -0.14 -14.25
C GLY A 78 3.79 0.62 -14.08
N ASN A 79 3.13 0.99 -15.18
CA ASN A 79 1.83 1.70 -15.15
C ASN A 79 0.69 0.82 -14.62
N ASP A 80 0.83 -0.51 -14.64
CA ASP A 80 -0.19 -1.43 -14.15
C ASP A 80 -0.04 -1.70 -12.64
N TRP A 81 0.97 -1.11 -11.99
CA TRP A 81 1.38 -1.45 -10.63
C TRP A 81 1.41 -0.22 -9.73
N LEU A 82 0.55 -0.24 -8.72
CA LEU A 82 0.66 0.62 -7.56
C LEU A 82 1.36 -0.18 -6.46
N LEU A 83 2.60 0.17 -6.13
CA LEU A 83 3.30 -0.46 -5.02
C LEU A 83 3.28 0.45 -3.82
N CYS A 84 3.05 -0.13 -2.65
CA CYS A 84 3.10 0.57 -1.39
C CYS A 84 3.96 -0.20 -0.39
N ALA A 85 4.71 0.54 0.43
CA ALA A 85 5.45 -0.02 1.53
C ALA A 85 5.04 0.70 2.81
N ILE A 86 4.76 -0.06 3.87
CA ILE A 86 4.36 0.52 5.16
C ILE A 86 5.57 1.06 5.91
N THR A 87 5.46 2.29 6.41
CA THR A 87 6.50 2.90 7.25
C THR A 87 6.34 2.45 8.70
N VAL A 88 7.32 2.76 9.54
CA VAL A 88 7.23 2.51 11.00
C VAL A 88 6.03 3.25 11.60
N ASP A 89 5.76 4.48 11.18
CA ASP A 89 4.61 5.26 11.66
C ASP A 89 3.29 4.63 11.19
N GLY A 90 3.26 4.07 9.98
CA GLY A 90 2.12 3.30 9.46
C GLY A 90 1.82 2.05 10.29
N ILE A 91 2.84 1.27 10.66
CA ILE A 91 2.69 0.09 11.51
C ILE A 91 2.09 0.49 12.87
N GLN A 92 2.65 1.52 13.50
CA GLN A 92 2.13 2.01 14.79
C GLN A 92 0.68 2.49 14.71
N ALA A 93 0.28 3.08 13.57
CA ALA A 93 -1.10 3.50 13.36
C ALA A 93 -2.07 2.31 13.26
N VAL A 94 -1.66 1.19 12.67
CA VAL A 94 -2.47 -0.04 12.59
C VAL A 94 -2.60 -0.71 13.97
N GLU A 95 -1.51 -0.79 14.73
CA GLU A 95 -1.49 -1.45 16.04
C GLU A 95 -2.24 -0.68 17.13
N ALA A 96 -2.55 0.61 16.90
CA ALA A 96 -3.21 1.49 17.85
C ALA A 96 -4.74 1.59 17.69
N ASP A 97 -5.31 1.06 16.60
CA ASP A 97 -6.76 1.02 16.30
C ASP A 97 -7.41 -0.26 16.85
#